data_AF-A0A1B0CHY4-F1
#
_entry.id   AF-A0A1B0CHY4-F1
#
_cell.length_a   1.000
_cell.length_b   1.000
_cell.length_c   1.000
_cell.angle_alpha   90.00
_cell.angle_beta   90.00
_cell.angle_gamma   90.00
#
_symmetry.space_group_name_H-M   'P 1'
#
loop_
_entity.id
_entity.type
_entity.pdbx_description
1 polymer ?
#
loop_
_entity_poly.entity_id
_entity_poly.type
_entity_poly.pdbx_seq_one_letter_code
_entity_poly.pdbx_strand_id
1 'polypeptide(L)'
;FQSKALRQITDAPWYVTNDQLHRDLNVLPVQEEIAEVSRRYRERLLGHENDLAGQLAIDNGKPRRLRKGHIVRFFHIFSIKLLKEKAFDCCSGDAE
;
A
#
# COMPACT_ATOMS: atom_id res chain seq x y z
N PHE A 1 5.09 13.32 -8.29
CA PHE A 1 3.62 13.53 -8.29
C PHE A 1 3.14 13.90 -6.89
N GLN A 2 3.43 13.08 -5.88
CA GLN A 2 3.11 13.34 -4.47
C GLN A 2 3.41 14.77 -4.01
N SER A 3 4.66 15.26 -4.17
CA SER A 3 5.04 16.60 -3.69
C SER A 3 4.26 17.74 -4.35
N LYS A 4 3.81 17.57 -5.61
CA LYS A 4 2.96 18.56 -6.28
C LYS A 4 1.54 18.54 -5.71
N ALA A 5 0.99 17.35 -5.48
CA ALA A 5 -0.34 17.18 -4.89
C ALA A 5 -0.39 17.72 -3.46
N LEU A 6 0.62 17.41 -2.62
CA LEU A 6 0.71 17.94 -1.25
C LEU A 6 0.72 19.48 -1.25
N ARG A 7 1.52 20.09 -2.12
CA ARG A 7 1.56 21.55 -2.26
C ARG A 7 0.24 22.17 -2.70
N GLN A 8 -0.50 21.50 -3.60
CA GLN A 8 -1.82 21.98 -4.03
C GLN A 8 -2.87 21.89 -2.93
N ILE A 9 -2.81 20.86 -2.07
CA ILE A 9 -3.75 20.69 -0.96
C ILE A 9 -3.50 21.72 0.14
N THR A 10 -2.23 21.98 0.46
CA THR A 10 -1.84 22.90 1.54
C THR A 10 -1.61 24.34 1.10
N ASP A 11 -1.81 24.63 -0.19
CA ASP A 11 -1.46 25.91 -0.85
C ASP A 11 -0.04 26.40 -0.49
N ALA A 12 0.92 25.48 -0.52
CA ALA A 12 2.26 25.75 0.00
C ALA A 12 3.12 26.58 -0.97
N PRO A 13 3.75 27.68 -0.50
CA PRO A 13 4.59 28.51 -1.34
C PRO A 13 5.89 27.81 -1.76
N TRP A 14 6.52 28.34 -2.83
CA TRP A 14 7.66 27.72 -3.50
C TRP A 14 8.90 27.55 -2.61
N TYR A 15 9.06 28.40 -1.59
CA TYR A 15 10.21 28.37 -0.68
C TYR A 15 10.10 27.28 0.41
N VAL A 16 8.91 26.73 0.65
CA VAL A 16 8.74 25.62 1.59
C VAL A 16 9.39 24.38 0.98
N THR A 17 10.24 23.68 1.74
CA THR A 17 10.89 22.47 1.24
C THR A 17 9.95 21.27 1.28
N ASN A 18 10.21 20.25 0.47
CA ASN A 18 9.39 19.03 0.52
C ASN A 18 9.49 18.35 1.90
N ASP A 19 10.67 18.38 2.53
CA ASP A 19 10.88 17.78 3.86
C ASP A 19 10.11 18.50 4.96
N GLN A 20 9.88 19.81 4.83
CA GLN A 20 8.98 20.54 5.72
C GLN A 20 7.54 20.07 5.52
N LEU A 21 7.05 19.99 4.28
CA LEU A 21 5.70 19.51 4.00
C LEU A 21 5.45 18.08 4.50
N HIS A 22 6.43 17.19 4.37
CA HIS A 22 6.32 15.83 4.88
C HIS A 22 6.24 15.78 6.40
N ARG A 23 7.05 16.61 7.10
CA ARG A 23 7.02 16.72 8.57
C ARG A 23 5.74 17.36 9.08
N ASP A 24 5.32 18.46 8.47
CA ASP A 24 4.16 19.24 8.91
C ASP A 24 2.84 18.46 8.71
N LEU A 25 2.74 17.69 7.62
CA LEU A 25 1.58 16.84 7.34
C LEU A 25 1.68 15.46 8.00
N ASN A 26 2.83 15.14 8.61
CA ASN A 26 3.15 13.81 9.13
C ASN A 26 2.89 12.69 8.09
N VAL A 27 3.24 12.95 6.82
CA VAL A 27 3.02 12.04 5.70
C VAL A 27 4.33 11.38 5.30
N LEU A 28 4.36 10.05 5.35
CA LEU A 28 5.50 9.27 4.87
C LEU A 28 5.74 9.49 3.36
N PRO A 29 6.99 9.49 2.90
CA PRO A 29 7.30 9.48 1.49
C PRO A 29 6.75 8.20 0.85
N VAL A 30 6.27 8.29 -0.40
CA VAL A 30 5.66 7.15 -1.12
C VAL A 30 6.56 5.91 -1.15
N GLN A 31 7.89 6.07 -1.16
CA GLN A 31 8.81 4.93 -1.15
C GLN A 31 8.76 4.13 0.15
N GLU A 32 8.70 4.81 1.30
CA GLU A 32 8.60 4.16 2.61
C GLU A 32 7.25 3.47 2.77
N GLU A 33 6.17 4.12 2.34
CA GLU A 33 4.83 3.53 2.37
C GLU A 33 4.73 2.27 1.50
N ILE A 34 5.33 2.30 0.29
CA ILE A 34 5.40 1.11 -0.57
C ILE A 34 6.17 -0.01 0.13
N ALA A 35 7.29 0.30 0.79
CA ALA A 35 8.07 -0.68 1.51
C ALA A 35 7.26 -1.31 2.65
N GLU A 36 6.61 -0.50 3.48
CA GLU A 36 5.77 -0.94 4.59
C GLU A 36 4.61 -1.82 4.14
N VAL A 37 3.86 -1.37 3.13
CA VAL A 37 2.74 -2.13 2.56
C VAL A 37 3.21 -3.44 1.95
N SER A 38 4.37 -3.43 1.26
CA SER A 38 4.95 -4.64 0.68
C SER A 38 5.38 -5.65 1.74
N ARG A 39 5.94 -5.17 2.86
CA ARG A 39 6.31 -6.01 4.00
C ARG A 39 5.09 -6.66 4.62
N ARG A 40 4.07 -5.87 4.95
CA ARG A 40 2.81 -6.37 5.54
C ARG A 40 2.14 -7.37 4.61
N TYR A 41 2.15 -7.12 3.30
CA TYR A 41 1.62 -8.06 2.32
C TYR A 41 2.41 -9.38 2.31
N ARG A 42 3.74 -9.32 2.40
CA ARG A 42 4.60 -10.52 2.46
C ARG A 42 4.34 -11.33 3.72
N GLU A 43 4.22 -10.69 4.87
CA GLU A 43 3.87 -11.34 6.14
C GLU A 43 2.51 -12.05 6.04
N ARG A 44 1.51 -11.39 5.47
CA ARG A 44 0.19 -11.98 5.21
C ARG A 44 0.25 -13.18 4.27
N LEU A 45 1.12 -13.18 3.26
CA LEU A 45 1.29 -14.34 2.37
C LEU A 45 1.94 -15.53 3.07
N LEU A 46 2.89 -15.28 3.97
CA LEU A 46 3.58 -16.34 4.72
C LEU A 46 2.73 -16.93 5.83
N GLY A 47 1.85 -16.13 6.45
CA GLY A 47 0.92 -16.59 7.49
C GLY A 47 -0.41 -17.17 6.95
N HIS A 48 -0.58 -17.26 5.63
CA HIS A 48 -1.82 -17.77 5.04
C HIS A 48 -1.80 -19.30 4.98
N GLU A 49 -2.94 -19.93 5.29
CA GLU A 49 -3.13 -21.40 5.25
C GLU A 49 -2.95 -22.06 3.86
N ASN A 50 -2.69 -21.26 2.83
CA ASN A 50 -2.60 -21.74 1.45
C ASN A 50 -1.16 -21.74 1.00
N ASP A 51 -0.60 -22.93 0.81
CA ASP A 51 0.79 -23.13 0.41
C ASP A 51 1.13 -22.45 -0.93
N LEU A 52 0.16 -22.32 -1.84
CA LEU A 52 0.35 -21.63 -3.13
C LEU A 52 0.52 -20.11 -2.94
N ALA A 53 -0.06 -19.54 -1.88
CA ALA A 53 0.11 -18.12 -1.57
C ALA A 53 1.53 -17.82 -1.06
N GLY A 54 2.11 -18.72 -0.26
CA GLY A 54 3.50 -18.63 0.20
C GLY A 54 4.50 -18.66 -0.97
N GLN A 55 4.21 -19.41 -2.02
CA GLN A 55 5.05 -19.47 -3.23
C GLN A 55 5.13 -18.13 -3.97
N LEU A 56 4.10 -17.26 -3.86
CA LEU A 56 4.11 -15.92 -4.44
C LEU A 56 5.07 -14.96 -3.73
N ALA A 57 5.44 -15.23 -2.48
CA ALA A 57 6.41 -14.43 -1.73
C ALA A 57 7.85 -14.69 -2.19
N ILE A 58 8.09 -15.79 -2.91
CA ILE A 58 9.38 -16.18 -3.47
C ILE A 58 9.50 -15.57 -4.87
N ASP A 59 9.81 -14.28 -4.93
CA ASP A 59 10.08 -13.61 -6.20
C ASP A 59 11.49 -14.00 -6.70
N ASN A 60 11.54 -14.95 -7.65
CA ASN A 60 12.77 -15.35 -8.33
C ASN A 60 13.14 -14.38 -9.48
N GLY A 61 12.41 -13.27 -9.65
CA GLY A 61 12.57 -12.32 -10.74
C GLY A 61 13.27 -11.02 -10.33
N LYS A 62 13.98 -10.40 -11.28
CA LYS A 62 14.44 -9.01 -11.11
C LYS A 62 13.21 -8.08 -11.08
N PRO A 63 13.18 -7.04 -10.21
CA PRO A 63 12.08 -6.08 -10.19
C PRO A 63 11.93 -5.44 -11.57
N ARG A 64 10.77 -5.61 -12.20
CA ARG A 64 10.47 -5.05 -13.52
C ARG A 64 9.40 -3.98 -13.40
N ARG A 65 9.59 -2.87 -14.12
CA ARG A 65 8.56 -1.84 -14.28
C ARG A 65 7.29 -2.47 -14.85
N LEU A 66 6.19 -2.37 -14.12
CA LEU A 66 4.88 -2.80 -14.58
C LEU A 66 4.49 -2.03 -15.85
N ARG A 67 4.00 -2.75 -16.86
CA ARG A 67 3.51 -2.11 -18.09
C ARG A 67 2.18 -1.40 -17.81
N LYS A 68 2.00 -0.21 -18.38
CA LYS A 68 0.93 0.74 -18.06
C LYS A 68 -0.50 0.16 -18.21
N GLY A 69 -0.70 -0.84 -19.07
CA GLY A 69 -1.98 -1.55 -19.25
C GLY A 69 -2.30 -2.61 -18.17
N HIS A 70 -1.36 -2.97 -17.29
CA HIS A 70 -1.60 -3.92 -16.19
C HIS A 70 -2.07 -3.23 -14.89
N ILE A 71 -1.97 -1.90 -14.81
CA ILE A 71 -2.30 -1.11 -13.60
C ILE A 71 -3.78 -1.26 -13.22
N VAL A 72 -4.69 -1.19 -14.20
CA VAL A 72 -6.14 -1.29 -13.96
C VAL A 72 -6.58 -2.64 -13.39
N ARG A 73 -5.86 -3.73 -13.71
CA ARG A 73 -6.17 -5.06 -13.16
C ARG A 73 -5.65 -5.23 -11.73
N PHE A 74 -4.51 -4.62 -11.41
CA PHE A 74 -3.89 -4.74 -10.09
C PHE A 74 -4.68 -3.97 -9.01
N PHE A 75 -5.11 -2.74 -9.31
CA PHE A 75 -5.94 -1.96 -8.38
C PHE A 75 -7.30 -2.62 -8.12
N HIS A 76 -7.93 -3.22 -9.13
CA HIS A 76 -9.19 -3.93 -8.95
C HIS A 76 -9.06 -5.13 -8.00
N ILE A 77 -7.95 -5.88 -8.06
CA ILE A 77 -7.67 -7.00 -7.16
C ILE A 77 -7.39 -6.51 -5.73
N PHE A 78 -6.64 -5.41 -5.58
CA PHE A 78 -6.31 -4.84 -4.26
C PHE A 78 -7.54 -4.23 -3.57
N SER A 79 -8.38 -3.51 -4.32
CA SER A 79 -9.61 -2.89 -3.79
C SER A 79 -10.69 -3.90 -3.41
N ILE A 80 -10.84 -5.00 -4.16
CA ILE A 80 -11.77 -6.09 -3.78
C ILE A 80 -11.34 -6.75 -2.48
N LYS A 81 -10.02 -6.87 -2.23
CA LYS A 81 -9.48 -7.53 -1.03
C LYS A 81 -9.56 -6.64 0.21
N LEU A 82 -9.34 -5.33 0.07
CA LEU A 82 -9.45 -4.35 1.17
C LEU A 82 -10.90 -4.19 1.68
N LEU A 83 -11.90 -4.33 0.79
CA LEU A 83 -13.32 -4.34 1.19
C LEU A 83 -13.74 -5.65 1.87
N LYS A 84 -13.02 -6.75 1.65
CA LYS A 84 -13.32 -8.05 2.30
C LYS A 84 -12.73 -8.14 3.71
N GLU A 85 -11.62 -7.46 4.00
CA GLU A 85 -11.02 -7.45 5.35
C GLU A 85 -11.83 -6.63 6.36
N LYS A 86 -12.41 -5.48 5.96
CA LYS A 86 -13.28 -4.70 6.87
C LYS A 86 -14.60 -5.41 7.23
N ALA A 87 -14.98 -6.47 6.52
CA ALA A 87 -16.21 -7.21 6.79
C ALA A 87 -16.00 -8.43 7.71
N PHE A 88 -14.76 -8.90 7.89
CA PHE A 88 -14.48 -10.10 8.70
C PHE A 88 -14.32 -9.80 10.20
N ASP A 89 -13.97 -8.56 10.56
CA ASP A 89 -13.83 -8.13 11.96
C ASP A 89 -15.18 -7.92 12.70
N CYS A 90 -16.33 -8.00 12.02
CA CYS A 90 -17.66 -7.83 12.65
C CYS A 90 -18.32 -9.12 13.16
N CYS A 91 -17.73 -10.31 12.97
CA CYS A 91 -18.35 -11.58 13.37
C CYS A 91 -17.55 -12.37 14.43
N SER A 92 -16.62 -11.74 15.14
CA SER A 92 -15.86 -12.39 16.23
C SER A 92 -16.14 -11.82 17.62
N GLY A 93 -17.23 -11.05 17.76
CA GLY A 93 -17.80 -10.67 19.04
C GLY A 93 -19.15 -11.37 19.22
N ASP A 94 -19.40 -11.87 20.43
CA ASP A 94 -20.55 -12.65 20.89
C ASP A 94 -20.44 -14.17 20.58
N ALA A 95 -20.48 -15.10 21.53
CA ALA A 95 -20.63 -15.06 22.98
C ALA A 95 -20.15 -16.41 23.54
N GLU A 96 -19.69 -16.37 24.80
CA GLU A 96 -19.80 -17.39 25.87
C GLU A 96 -19.64 -18.89 25.56
#